data_AF-A0A2E3WTE3-F1
#
_entry.id   AF-A0A2E3WTE3-F1
#
_cell.length_a   1.000
_cell.length_b   1.000
_cell.length_c   1.000
_cell.angle_alpha   90.00
_cell.angle_beta   90.00
_cell.angle_gamma   90.00
#
_symmetry.space_group_name_H-M   'P 1'
#
loop_
_entity.id
_entity.type
_entity.pdbx_description
1 polymer ?
#
loop_
_entity_poly.entity_id
_entity_poly.type
_entity_poly.pdbx_seq_one_letter_code
_entity_poly.pdbx_strand_id
1 'polypeptide(L)'
;MTSKKLFATYFIFFIFIYIMYLAFYYPQITTEPVEYPETRQLYDYRGVTHTHSSLSSGSGNIDDIAAAAQAAELDFIYITDLNDFDRSSKNKEGVYGNLLLFVAGEYTYLDSKFLNYHNTTNEHLSSVGRIQLGFSELLEQKNRPLDKGIFVLSHPLKPGYKWDGNIPEGMDGIEVINLKSQWQQWWEASKTSFLFTSLLYPINGRLAFIRLLQRPIKNIRLWDQ
;
A
#
# COMPACT_ATOMS: atom_id res chain seq x y z
N MET A 1 -27.08 32.51 34.52
CA MET A 1 -26.70 32.25 33.10
C MET A 1 -25.18 32.27 32.86
N THR A 2 -24.36 32.45 33.91
CA THR A 2 -22.91 32.71 33.84
C THR A 2 -22.03 31.45 33.94
N SER A 3 -22.39 30.45 34.76
CA SER A 3 -21.54 29.26 34.97
C SER A 3 -21.43 28.35 33.74
N LYS A 4 -22.54 28.14 33.01
CA LYS A 4 -22.55 27.31 31.79
C LYS A 4 -21.70 27.90 30.67
N LYS A 5 -21.71 29.23 30.50
CA LYS A 5 -20.89 29.94 29.51
C LYS A 5 -19.40 29.89 29.87
N LEU A 6 -19.09 30.05 31.16
CA LEU A 6 -17.73 29.95 31.67
C LEU A 6 -17.16 28.53 31.48
N PHE A 7 -17.94 27.50 31.81
CA PHE A 7 -17.58 26.10 31.57
C PHE A 7 -17.32 25.82 30.08
N ALA A 8 -18.24 26.24 29.20
CA ALA A 8 -18.08 26.06 27.76
C ALA A 8 -16.81 26.76 27.23
N THR A 9 -16.48 27.94 27.75
CA THR A 9 -15.27 28.69 27.36
C THR A 9 -14.00 27.93 27.76
N TYR A 10 -13.91 27.45 29.00
CA TYR A 10 -12.77 26.65 29.45
C TYR A 10 -12.65 25.34 28.66
N PHE A 11 -13.77 24.67 28.39
CA PHE A 11 -13.79 23.44 27.62
C PHE A 11 -13.23 23.64 26.20
N ILE A 12 -13.67 24.69 25.50
CA ILE A 12 -13.15 25.06 24.18
C ILE A 12 -11.65 25.40 24.26
N PHE A 13 -11.24 26.15 25.29
CA PHE A 13 -9.84 26.51 25.50
C PHE A 13 -8.95 25.28 25.72
N PHE A 14 -9.37 24.31 26.53
CA PHE A 14 -8.63 23.06 26.74
C PHE A 14 -8.59 22.20 25.47
N ILE A 15 -9.68 22.13 24.69
CA ILE A 15 -9.67 21.46 23.38
C ILE A 15 -8.66 22.12 22.44
N PHE A 16 -8.65 23.45 22.38
CA PHE A 16 -7.71 24.20 21.55
C PHE A 16 -6.26 23.94 21.96
N ILE A 17 -5.94 24.00 23.27
CA ILE A 17 -4.61 23.65 23.78
C ILE A 17 -4.24 22.21 23.42
N TYR A 18 -5.18 21.27 23.54
CA TYR A 18 -4.93 19.88 23.22
C TYR A 18 -4.66 19.67 21.71
N ILE A 19 -5.44 20.31 20.83
CA ILE A 19 -5.20 20.28 19.39
C ILE A 19 -3.83 20.89 19.06
N MET A 20 -3.49 22.01 19.69
CA MET A 20 -2.18 22.65 19.53
C MET A 20 -1.05 21.73 20.01
N TYR A 21 -1.22 21.09 21.17
CA TYR A 21 -0.28 20.09 21.66
C TYR A 21 -0.09 18.94 20.65
N LEU A 22 -1.18 18.40 20.10
CA LEU A 22 -1.09 17.34 19.09
C LEU A 22 -0.45 17.82 17.79
N ALA A 23 -0.66 19.07 17.37
CA ALA A 23 -0.04 19.64 16.18
C ALA A 23 1.49 19.72 16.32
N PHE A 24 1.99 20.03 17.54
CA PHE A 24 3.42 20.11 17.82
C PHE A 24 4.03 18.80 18.33
N TYR A 25 3.21 17.78 18.61
CA TYR A 25 3.71 16.49 19.08
C TYR A 25 4.42 15.74 17.94
N TYR A 26 5.73 15.60 18.04
CA TYR A 26 6.51 14.87 17.04
C TYR A 26 6.88 13.47 17.58
N PRO A 27 6.13 12.41 17.22
CA PRO A 27 6.44 11.07 17.72
C PRO A 27 7.82 10.66 17.20
N GLN A 28 8.78 10.54 18.12
CA GLN A 28 10.11 10.02 17.81
C GLN A 28 9.95 8.57 17.37
N ILE A 29 10.30 8.31 16.11
CA ILE A 29 10.45 6.95 15.61
C ILE A 29 11.95 6.71 15.74
N THR A 30 12.35 5.99 16.79
CA THR A 30 13.73 5.53 16.92
C THR A 30 13.95 4.41 15.91
N THR A 31 14.29 4.78 14.68
CA THR A 31 15.03 3.87 13.81
C THR A 31 16.47 3.97 14.28
N GLU A 32 17.03 2.90 14.83
CA GLU A 32 18.49 2.80 14.75
C GLU A 32 18.87 2.98 13.28
N PRO A 33 19.83 3.86 12.94
CA PRO A 33 20.32 3.94 11.57
C PRO A 33 20.70 2.52 11.16
N VAL A 34 20.13 2.03 10.06
CA VAL A 34 20.61 0.79 9.48
C VAL A 34 22.05 1.08 9.04
N GLU A 35 23.02 0.55 9.77
CA GLU A 35 24.42 0.68 9.37
C GLU A 35 24.60 -0.12 8.08
N TYR A 36 24.71 0.61 6.96
CA TYR A 36 25.03 0.01 5.69
C TYR A 36 26.53 -0.25 5.65
N PRO A 37 26.99 -1.45 5.28
CA PRO A 37 28.39 -1.66 5.01
C PRO A 37 28.83 -0.70 3.89
N GLU A 38 29.94 0.03 4.10
CA GLU A 38 30.50 1.03 3.18
C GLU A 38 30.79 0.51 1.76
N THR A 39 30.69 -0.81 1.54
CA THR A 39 30.99 -1.50 0.29
C THR A 39 29.86 -1.48 -0.74
N ARG A 40 28.68 -0.92 -0.44
CA ARG A 40 27.56 -0.90 -1.40
C ARG A 40 27.62 0.32 -2.32
N GLN A 41 27.97 0.10 -3.59
CA GLN A 41 27.63 0.99 -4.73
C GLN A 41 26.11 0.94 -5.06
N LEU A 42 25.25 0.79 -4.05
CA LEU A 42 23.81 0.65 -4.23
C LEU A 42 23.13 1.92 -3.69
N TYR A 43 22.09 2.36 -4.38
CA TYR A 43 21.26 3.49 -3.99
C TYR A 43 19.97 2.97 -3.36
N ASP A 44 19.54 3.61 -2.28
CA ASP A 44 18.25 3.33 -1.64
C ASP A 44 17.15 4.15 -2.33
N TYR A 45 16.13 3.46 -2.82
CA TYR A 45 14.96 4.09 -3.44
C TYR A 45 13.71 3.81 -2.63
N ARG A 46 12.89 4.84 -2.43
CA ARG A 46 11.63 4.79 -1.71
C ARG A 46 10.49 4.81 -2.73
N GLY A 47 9.60 3.83 -2.65
CA GLY A 47 8.47 3.77 -3.56
C GLY A 47 7.29 3.00 -3.04
N VAL A 48 6.18 3.12 -3.78
CA VAL A 48 4.93 2.40 -3.52
C VAL A 48 4.60 1.55 -4.74
N THR A 49 4.42 0.25 -4.54
CA THR A 49 4.24 -0.70 -5.64
C THR A 49 2.81 -1.18 -5.84
N HIS A 50 1.90 -0.87 -4.91
CA HIS A 50 0.52 -1.33 -4.93
C HIS A 50 -0.45 -0.14 -4.82
N THR A 51 -0.83 0.43 -5.97
CA THR A 51 -1.68 1.63 -6.06
C THR A 51 -2.74 1.47 -7.13
N HIS A 52 -3.97 1.85 -6.84
CA HIS A 52 -5.06 1.83 -7.82
C HIS A 52 -5.44 3.25 -8.22
N SER A 53 -5.70 3.44 -9.51
CA SER A 53 -6.28 4.66 -10.04
C SER A 53 -7.80 4.53 -10.19
N SER A 54 -8.43 5.61 -10.63
CA SER A 54 -9.84 5.66 -11.02
C SER A 54 -10.18 4.76 -12.21
N LEU A 55 -9.20 4.17 -12.89
CA LEU A 55 -9.43 3.18 -13.95
C LEU A 55 -9.86 1.81 -13.39
N SER A 56 -9.62 1.53 -12.11
CA SER A 56 -10.13 0.32 -11.44
C SER A 56 -10.90 0.62 -10.15
N SER A 57 -10.25 0.56 -8.99
CA SER A 57 -10.87 0.64 -7.66
C SER A 57 -10.36 1.80 -6.81
N GLY A 58 -9.51 2.66 -7.37
CA GLY A 58 -9.03 3.89 -6.76
C GLY A 58 -9.97 5.07 -7.00
N SER A 59 -9.73 6.18 -6.30
CA SER A 59 -10.53 7.41 -6.41
C SER A 59 -9.82 8.55 -7.14
N GLY A 60 -8.49 8.51 -7.25
CA GLY A 60 -7.70 9.53 -7.93
C GLY A 60 -7.33 9.10 -9.35
N ASN A 61 -7.20 10.05 -10.26
CA ASN A 61 -6.62 9.77 -11.57
C ASN A 61 -5.09 9.60 -11.44
N ILE A 62 -4.44 9.08 -12.49
CA ILE A 62 -3.00 8.79 -12.47
C ILE A 62 -2.15 10.05 -12.26
N ASP A 63 -2.57 11.20 -12.80
CA ASP A 63 -1.82 12.45 -12.69
C ASP A 63 -1.89 13.01 -11.25
N ASP A 64 -3.05 12.89 -10.58
CA ASP A 64 -3.21 13.21 -9.15
C ASP A 64 -2.36 12.30 -8.26
N ILE A 65 -2.30 11.01 -8.59
CA ILE A 65 -1.48 10.02 -7.88
C ILE A 65 0.01 10.35 -8.04
N ALA A 66 0.46 10.70 -9.24
CA ALA A 66 1.83 11.12 -9.49
C ALA A 66 2.17 12.38 -8.69
N ALA A 67 1.28 13.38 -8.69
CA ALA A 67 1.46 14.60 -7.90
C ALA A 67 1.55 14.31 -6.38
N ALA A 68 0.70 13.43 -5.86
CA ALA A 68 0.75 13.01 -4.46
C ALA A 68 2.04 12.26 -4.11
N ALA A 69 2.53 11.40 -5.01
CA ALA A 69 3.78 10.68 -4.86
C ALA A 69 5.00 11.62 -4.86
N GLN A 70 5.01 12.63 -5.73
CA GLN A 70 6.04 13.67 -5.72
C GLN A 70 6.02 14.49 -4.42
N ALA A 71 4.83 14.87 -3.95
CA ALA A 71 4.67 15.59 -2.67
C ALA A 71 5.10 14.75 -1.46
N ALA A 72 5.03 13.42 -1.56
CA ALA A 72 5.54 12.47 -0.58
C ALA A 72 7.04 12.13 -0.77
N GLU A 73 7.72 12.77 -1.72
CA GLU A 73 9.13 12.56 -2.06
C GLU A 73 9.49 11.11 -2.40
N LEU A 74 8.57 10.38 -3.05
CA LEU A 74 8.85 9.04 -3.56
C LEU A 74 9.77 9.13 -4.78
N ASP A 75 10.68 8.17 -4.90
CA ASP A 75 11.56 8.02 -6.06
C ASP A 75 10.85 7.27 -7.20
N PHE A 76 9.95 6.35 -6.85
CA PHE A 76 9.13 5.64 -7.83
C PHE A 76 7.74 5.26 -7.31
N ILE A 77 6.82 5.00 -8.24
CA ILE A 77 5.49 4.47 -7.95
C ILE A 77 5.04 3.51 -9.05
N TYR A 78 4.30 2.45 -8.67
CA TYR A 78 3.55 1.63 -9.61
C TYR A 78 2.06 1.92 -9.51
N ILE A 79 1.43 2.05 -10.67
CA ILE A 79 -0.01 1.91 -10.85
C ILE A 79 -0.29 0.45 -11.16
N THR A 80 -1.08 -0.21 -10.31
CA THR A 80 -1.43 -1.63 -10.36
C THR A 80 -2.94 -1.79 -10.38
N ASP A 81 -3.58 -1.24 -11.41
CA ASP A 81 -5.03 -1.31 -11.54
C ASP A 81 -5.50 -2.77 -11.66
N LEU A 82 -6.65 -3.05 -11.04
CA LEU A 82 -7.20 -4.40 -10.95
C LEU A 82 -7.69 -4.85 -12.33
N ASN A 83 -7.12 -5.94 -12.84
CA ASN A 83 -7.54 -6.58 -14.08
C ASN A 83 -7.58 -5.61 -15.30
N ASP A 84 -6.65 -4.65 -15.37
CA ASP A 84 -6.45 -3.78 -16.55
C ASP A 84 -5.82 -4.59 -17.71
N PHE A 85 -6.62 -5.44 -18.34
CA PHE A 85 -6.17 -6.35 -19.41
C PHE A 85 -5.71 -5.61 -20.67
N ASP A 86 -6.35 -4.48 -20.96
CA ASP A 86 -6.04 -3.63 -22.12
C ASP A 86 -4.79 -2.76 -21.88
N ARG A 87 -4.22 -2.80 -20.66
CA ARG A 87 -3.13 -1.93 -20.19
C ARG A 87 -3.41 -0.47 -20.56
N SER A 88 -4.63 -0.03 -20.32
CA SER A 88 -5.16 1.28 -20.71
C SER A 88 -4.30 2.45 -20.21
N SER A 89 -3.55 2.20 -19.13
CA SER A 89 -2.65 3.16 -18.48
C SER A 89 -1.20 3.12 -18.97
N LYS A 90 -0.79 2.17 -19.83
CA LYS A 90 0.64 1.96 -20.18
C LYS A 90 1.32 3.19 -20.79
N ASN A 91 0.59 4.02 -21.52
CA ASN A 91 1.11 5.28 -22.07
C ASN A 91 1.42 6.34 -21.00
N LYS A 92 1.07 6.09 -19.74
CA LYS A 92 1.40 6.96 -18.59
C LYS A 92 2.74 6.62 -17.96
N GLU A 93 3.38 5.49 -18.28
CA GLU A 93 4.73 5.19 -17.78
C GLU A 93 5.72 6.29 -18.17
N GLY A 94 6.64 6.63 -17.26
CA GLY A 94 7.68 7.62 -17.53
C GLY A 94 8.14 8.40 -16.32
N VAL A 95 8.93 9.45 -16.59
CA VAL A 95 9.50 10.31 -15.57
C VAL A 95 8.60 11.53 -15.35
N TYR A 96 8.18 11.74 -14.11
CA TYR A 96 7.37 12.87 -13.64
C TYR A 96 8.23 13.69 -12.67
N GLY A 97 9.02 14.62 -13.21
CA GLY A 97 10.00 15.37 -12.41
C GLY A 97 11.07 14.45 -11.81
N ASN A 98 11.07 14.29 -10.48
CA ASN A 98 11.95 13.39 -9.73
C ASN A 98 11.35 12.00 -9.46
N LEU A 99 10.13 11.73 -9.91
CA LEU A 99 9.41 10.48 -9.70
C LEU A 99 9.45 9.62 -10.97
N LEU A 100 9.74 8.33 -10.84
CA LEU A 100 9.57 7.35 -11.91
C LEU A 100 8.23 6.60 -11.73
N LEU A 101 7.35 6.71 -12.73
CA LEU A 101 6.05 6.03 -12.73
C LEU A 101 6.07 4.80 -13.64
N PHE A 102 5.66 3.67 -13.07
CA PHE A 102 5.50 2.40 -13.76
C PHE A 102 4.03 1.97 -13.80
N VAL A 103 3.69 1.12 -14.78
CA VAL A 103 2.38 0.50 -14.91
C VAL A 103 2.52 -1.01 -14.88
N ALA A 104 1.85 -1.60 -13.90
CA ALA A 104 1.77 -3.03 -13.65
C ALA A 104 0.29 -3.41 -13.42
N GLY A 105 0.02 -4.66 -13.07
CA GLY A 105 -1.34 -5.13 -12.83
C GLY A 105 -1.52 -5.83 -11.50
N GLU A 106 -2.66 -5.59 -10.85
CA GLU A 106 -3.19 -6.48 -9.81
C GLU A 106 -4.18 -7.44 -10.48
N TYR A 107 -4.05 -8.74 -10.22
CA TYR A 107 -4.90 -9.76 -10.85
C TYR A 107 -5.53 -10.69 -9.83
N THR A 108 -6.79 -11.05 -10.08
CA THR A 108 -7.54 -11.99 -9.22
C THR A 108 -7.16 -13.43 -9.53
N TYR A 109 -6.84 -14.21 -8.49
CA TYR A 109 -6.57 -15.63 -8.59
C TYR A 109 -7.15 -16.39 -7.41
N LEU A 110 -8.08 -17.30 -7.70
CA LEU A 110 -8.92 -17.95 -6.68
C LEU A 110 -9.48 -16.93 -5.67
N ASP A 111 -9.28 -17.18 -4.38
CA ASP A 111 -9.70 -16.31 -3.26
C ASP A 111 -8.61 -15.31 -2.83
N SER A 112 -7.65 -15.02 -3.72
CA SER A 112 -6.53 -14.13 -3.50
C SER A 112 -6.27 -13.23 -4.70
N LYS A 113 -5.22 -12.42 -4.58
CA LYS A 113 -4.73 -11.54 -5.63
C LYS A 113 -3.22 -11.49 -5.61
N PHE A 114 -2.63 -11.18 -6.75
CA PHE A 114 -1.20 -10.93 -6.86
C PHE A 114 -0.94 -9.72 -7.76
N LEU A 115 0.25 -9.17 -7.61
CA LEU A 115 0.81 -8.11 -8.43
C LEU A 115 1.74 -8.75 -9.45
N ASN A 116 1.65 -8.31 -10.70
CA ASN A 116 2.59 -8.70 -11.74
C ASN A 116 3.28 -7.47 -12.33
N TYR A 117 4.61 -7.45 -12.19
CA TYR A 117 5.47 -6.36 -12.63
C TYR A 117 6.32 -6.77 -13.84
N HIS A 118 6.60 -5.82 -14.74
CA HIS A 118 7.58 -5.96 -15.83
C HIS A 118 7.39 -7.16 -16.78
N ASN A 119 6.18 -7.66 -16.93
CA ASN A 119 5.88 -8.66 -17.94
C ASN A 119 5.89 -8.05 -19.35
N THR A 120 6.56 -8.73 -20.27
CA THR A 120 6.64 -8.33 -21.69
C THR A 120 5.64 -9.09 -22.55
N THR A 121 5.13 -10.23 -22.07
CA THR A 121 4.03 -10.96 -22.71
C THR A 121 2.77 -10.94 -21.85
N ASN A 122 1.61 -10.84 -22.50
CA ASN A 122 0.32 -10.61 -21.86
C ASN A 122 -0.73 -11.69 -22.16
N GLU A 123 -0.40 -12.73 -22.92
CA GLU A 123 -1.38 -13.73 -23.35
C GLU A 123 -2.08 -14.44 -22.17
N HIS A 124 -1.34 -14.66 -21.09
CA HIS A 124 -1.84 -15.23 -19.83
C HIS A 124 -2.67 -14.24 -19.00
N LEU A 125 -2.63 -12.94 -19.33
CA LEU A 125 -3.30 -11.85 -18.62
C LEU A 125 -4.48 -11.26 -19.41
N SER A 126 -4.97 -11.94 -20.44
CA SER A 126 -5.99 -11.35 -21.32
C SER A 126 -7.42 -11.50 -20.80
N SER A 127 -7.64 -12.31 -19.76
CA SER A 127 -8.93 -12.48 -19.11
C SER A 127 -8.77 -13.19 -17.76
N VAL A 128 -9.78 -13.08 -16.89
CA VAL A 128 -9.80 -13.80 -15.60
C VAL A 128 -9.63 -15.31 -15.78
N GLY A 129 -10.28 -15.91 -16.77
CA GLY A 129 -10.16 -17.36 -17.03
C GLY A 129 -8.76 -17.77 -17.48
N ARG A 130 -8.11 -16.97 -18.35
CA ARG A 130 -6.73 -17.22 -18.77
C ARG A 130 -5.73 -17.01 -17.63
N ILE A 131 -6.02 -16.07 -16.73
CA ILE A 131 -5.23 -15.87 -15.52
C ILE A 131 -5.28 -17.13 -14.66
N GLN A 132 -6.47 -17.68 -14.35
CA GLN A 132 -6.53 -18.90 -13.52
C GLN A 132 -5.69 -20.04 -14.13
N LEU A 133 -5.83 -20.27 -15.44
CA LEU A 133 -5.07 -21.32 -16.14
C LEU A 133 -3.57 -21.02 -16.16
N GLY A 134 -3.17 -19.84 -16.64
CA GLY A 134 -1.76 -19.47 -16.77
C GLY A 134 -1.04 -19.42 -15.43
N PHE A 135 -1.68 -18.93 -14.37
CA PHE A 135 -1.07 -18.90 -13.05
C PHE A 135 -0.98 -20.27 -12.41
N SER A 136 -1.94 -21.18 -12.63
CA SER A 136 -1.81 -22.54 -12.12
C SER A 136 -0.55 -23.24 -12.63
N GLU A 137 -0.19 -23.03 -13.91
CA GLU A 137 1.03 -23.58 -14.49
C GLU A 137 2.29 -22.83 -14.02
N LEU A 138 2.25 -21.49 -14.03
CA LEU A 138 3.41 -20.67 -13.74
C LEU A 138 3.80 -20.70 -12.25
N LEU A 139 2.83 -20.77 -11.34
CA LEU A 139 3.09 -20.77 -9.90
C LEU A 139 3.72 -22.09 -9.39
N GLU A 140 3.61 -23.17 -10.16
CA GLU A 140 4.30 -24.44 -9.90
C GLU A 140 5.76 -24.42 -10.40
N GLN A 141 6.13 -23.45 -11.24
CA GLN A 141 7.47 -23.36 -11.81
C GLN A 141 8.40 -22.51 -10.95
N LYS A 142 9.44 -23.14 -10.40
CA LYS A 142 10.52 -22.45 -9.69
C LYS A 142 11.27 -21.42 -10.54
N ASN A 143 11.48 -21.74 -11.82
CA ASN A 143 12.19 -20.88 -12.77
C ASN A 143 11.25 -20.50 -13.92
N ARG A 144 10.34 -19.55 -13.67
CA ARG A 144 9.47 -19.03 -14.72
C ARG A 144 10.26 -18.27 -15.78
N PRO A 145 9.80 -18.26 -17.04
CA PRO A 145 10.37 -17.39 -18.08
C PRO A 145 10.33 -15.91 -17.65
N LEU A 146 11.45 -15.19 -17.85
CA LEU A 146 11.61 -13.80 -17.42
C LEU A 146 10.59 -12.85 -18.08
N ASP A 147 10.09 -13.18 -19.27
CA ASP A 147 9.09 -12.39 -19.99
C ASP A 147 7.70 -12.38 -19.29
N LYS A 148 7.49 -13.28 -18.32
CA LYS A 148 6.29 -13.31 -17.47
C LYS A 148 6.36 -12.30 -16.33
N GLY A 149 7.53 -11.74 -16.05
CA GLY A 149 7.72 -10.71 -15.03
C GLY A 149 7.73 -11.26 -13.61
N ILE A 150 7.61 -10.34 -12.65
CA ILE A 150 7.73 -10.60 -11.21
C ILE A 150 6.34 -10.78 -10.62
N PHE A 151 6.13 -11.84 -9.85
CA PHE A 151 4.87 -12.16 -9.17
C PHE A 151 4.98 -11.91 -7.67
N VAL A 152 4.08 -11.08 -7.12
CA VAL A 152 4.03 -10.81 -5.68
C VAL A 152 2.64 -11.06 -5.14
N LEU A 153 2.52 -11.90 -4.11
CA LEU A 153 1.26 -12.19 -3.43
C LEU A 153 0.77 -10.93 -2.71
N SER A 154 -0.39 -10.42 -3.11
CA SER A 154 -0.91 -9.14 -2.62
C SER A 154 -1.86 -9.35 -1.43
N HIS A 155 -1.66 -8.56 -0.38
CA HIS A 155 -2.45 -8.52 0.86
C HIS A 155 -3.13 -9.85 1.27
N PRO A 156 -2.40 -10.97 1.42
CA PRO A 156 -2.97 -12.33 1.49
C PRO A 156 -3.93 -12.57 2.68
N LEU A 157 -3.81 -11.75 3.73
CA LEU A 157 -4.59 -11.85 4.97
C LEU A 157 -5.59 -10.69 5.13
N LYS A 158 -5.90 -9.98 4.04
CA LYS A 158 -6.89 -8.91 4.05
C LYS A 158 -8.29 -9.46 4.37
N PRO A 159 -9.10 -8.77 5.20
CA PRO A 159 -10.48 -9.17 5.43
C PRO A 159 -11.25 -9.40 4.13
N GLY A 160 -11.93 -10.54 4.02
CA GLY A 160 -12.65 -10.96 2.82
C GLY A 160 -11.83 -11.80 1.83
N TYR A 161 -10.52 -11.91 2.00
CA TYR A 161 -9.65 -12.82 1.25
C TYR A 161 -9.11 -13.90 2.20
N LYS A 162 -8.86 -15.10 1.66
CA LYS A 162 -8.31 -16.21 2.43
C LYS A 162 -7.20 -16.87 1.62
N TRP A 163 -5.97 -16.69 2.09
CA TRP A 163 -4.84 -17.51 1.69
C TRP A 163 -4.59 -18.56 2.78
N ASP A 164 -4.76 -19.84 2.46
CA ASP A 164 -4.68 -20.96 3.43
C ASP A 164 -3.58 -21.99 3.11
N GLY A 165 -2.75 -21.74 2.09
CA GLY A 165 -1.67 -22.64 1.68
C GLY A 165 -0.25 -22.07 1.86
N ASN A 166 0.74 -22.88 1.51
CA ASN A 166 2.13 -22.43 1.37
C ASN A 166 2.25 -21.44 0.20
N ILE A 167 3.23 -20.54 0.27
CA ILE A 167 3.56 -19.66 -0.86
C ILE A 167 4.07 -20.56 -2.01
N PRO A 168 3.53 -20.43 -3.24
CA PRO A 168 3.97 -21.27 -4.35
C PRO A 168 5.43 -20.96 -4.70
N GLU A 169 6.18 -21.96 -5.18
CA GLU A 169 7.58 -21.76 -5.60
C GLU A 169 7.70 -20.73 -6.73
N GLY A 170 6.64 -20.60 -7.53
CA GLY A 170 6.56 -19.62 -8.59
C GLY A 170 6.15 -18.21 -8.12
N MET A 171 6.25 -17.86 -6.84
CA MET A 171 6.05 -16.51 -6.34
C MET A 171 7.40 -15.86 -6.04
N ASP A 172 7.60 -14.59 -6.39
CA ASP A 172 8.87 -13.89 -6.12
C ASP A 172 8.84 -13.08 -4.82
N GLY A 173 7.65 -12.84 -4.27
CA GLY A 173 7.52 -12.12 -3.01
C GLY A 173 6.11 -12.07 -2.46
N ILE A 174 5.95 -11.49 -1.27
CA ILE A 174 4.65 -11.28 -0.65
C ILE A 174 4.53 -9.86 -0.09
N GLU A 175 3.32 -9.34 -0.07
CA GLU A 175 3.01 -8.06 0.56
C GLU A 175 2.84 -8.23 2.08
N VAL A 176 3.88 -7.83 2.82
CA VAL A 176 3.90 -7.91 4.28
C VAL A 176 3.07 -6.81 4.94
N ILE A 177 3.12 -5.59 4.38
CA ILE A 177 2.36 -4.43 4.84
C ILE A 177 1.50 -3.92 3.68
N ASN A 178 0.18 -3.88 3.89
CA ASN A 178 -0.76 -3.22 2.99
C ASN A 178 -1.59 -2.20 3.79
N LEU A 179 -1.44 -0.91 3.50
CA LEU A 179 -2.10 0.15 4.27
C LEU A 179 -3.63 0.07 4.23
N LYS A 180 -4.21 -0.27 3.07
CA LYS A 180 -5.66 -0.42 2.92
C LYS A 180 -6.20 -1.54 3.80
N SER A 181 -5.51 -2.68 3.83
CA SER A 181 -5.85 -3.81 4.71
C SER A 181 -5.76 -3.44 6.20
N GLN A 182 -4.71 -2.72 6.59
CA GLN A 182 -4.55 -2.24 7.98
C GLN A 182 -5.69 -1.31 8.39
N TRP A 183 -6.06 -0.36 7.53
CA TRP A 183 -7.15 0.57 7.80
C TRP A 183 -8.51 -0.12 7.87
N GLN A 184 -8.76 -1.12 7.01
CA GLN A 184 -9.98 -1.93 7.07
C GLN A 184 -10.05 -2.73 8.38
N GLN A 185 -8.95 -3.34 8.82
CA GLN A 185 -8.89 -4.04 10.10
C GLN A 185 -9.18 -3.10 11.28
N TRP A 186 -8.62 -1.88 11.26
CA TRP A 186 -8.93 -0.87 12.27
C TRP A 186 -10.39 -0.43 12.25
N TRP A 187 -10.97 -0.24 11.07
CA TRP A 187 -12.37 0.11 10.92
C TRP A 187 -13.29 -0.95 11.52
N GLU A 188 -13.01 -2.23 11.25
CA GLU A 188 -13.80 -3.33 11.82
C GLU A 188 -13.59 -3.50 13.32
N ALA A 189 -12.36 -3.29 13.82
CA ALA A 189 -12.06 -3.37 15.25
C ALA A 189 -12.66 -2.20 16.06
N SER A 190 -12.56 -0.96 15.55
CA SER A 190 -13.06 0.23 16.23
C SER A 190 -13.30 1.40 15.27
N LYS A 191 -14.55 1.54 14.82
CA LYS A 191 -15.00 2.66 13.97
C LYS A 191 -14.73 4.03 14.61
N THR A 192 -14.96 4.16 15.92
CA THR A 192 -14.75 5.43 16.63
C THR A 192 -13.28 5.81 16.67
N SER A 193 -12.39 4.87 17.04
CA SER A 193 -10.94 5.12 17.05
C SER A 193 -10.42 5.45 15.65
N PHE A 194 -10.91 4.74 14.63
CA PHE A 194 -10.57 5.02 13.23
C PHE A 194 -10.98 6.44 12.82
N LEU A 195 -12.22 6.86 13.13
CA LEU A 195 -12.71 8.21 12.82
C LEU A 195 -11.91 9.29 13.54
N PHE A 196 -11.69 9.15 14.85
CA PHE A 196 -10.89 10.11 15.62
C PHE A 196 -9.45 10.19 15.10
N THR A 197 -8.85 9.07 14.73
CA THR A 197 -7.50 9.06 14.16
C THR A 197 -7.49 9.67 12.76
N SER A 198 -8.54 9.47 11.96
CA SER A 198 -8.67 10.08 10.63
C SER A 198 -8.78 11.60 10.72
N LEU A 199 -9.50 12.12 11.71
CA LEU A 199 -9.60 13.56 11.98
C LEU A 199 -8.26 14.18 12.42
N LEU A 200 -7.29 13.38 12.85
CA LEU A 200 -5.95 13.87 13.18
C LEU A 200 -5.06 14.08 11.95
N TYR A 201 -5.37 13.52 10.77
CA TYR A 201 -4.49 13.65 9.59
C TYR A 201 -4.16 15.10 9.21
N PRO A 202 -5.12 16.04 9.16
CA PRO A 202 -4.82 17.44 8.84
C PRO A 202 -3.99 18.17 9.91
N ILE A 203 -3.99 17.67 11.16
CA ILE A 203 -3.31 18.30 12.30
C ILE A 203 -1.92 17.71 12.50
N ASN A 204 -1.82 16.38 12.42
CA ASN A 204 -0.59 15.61 12.61
C ASN A 204 -0.67 14.28 11.86
N GLY A 205 -0.33 14.33 10.57
CA GLY A 205 -0.36 13.17 9.68
C GLY A 205 0.55 12.02 10.14
N ARG A 206 1.72 12.33 10.73
CA ARG A 206 2.66 11.32 11.24
C ARG A 206 2.05 10.53 12.40
N LEU A 207 1.45 11.22 13.38
CA LEU A 207 0.77 10.57 14.50
C LEU A 207 -0.44 9.76 14.03
N ALA A 208 -1.25 10.33 13.13
CA ALA A 208 -2.41 9.65 12.56
C ALA A 208 -2.00 8.34 11.85
N PHE A 209 -0.94 8.41 11.04
CA PHE A 209 -0.37 7.27 10.34
C PHE A 209 0.12 6.18 11.30
N ILE A 210 0.94 6.53 12.30
CA ILE A 210 1.45 5.57 13.30
C ILE A 210 0.30 4.89 14.06
N ARG A 211 -0.75 5.65 14.42
CA ARG A 211 -1.94 5.10 15.10
C ARG A 211 -2.73 4.11 14.24
N LEU A 212 -2.69 4.25 12.91
CA LEU A 212 -3.37 3.36 11.98
C LEU A 212 -2.50 2.18 11.51
N LEU A 213 -1.22 2.18 11.84
CA LEU A 213 -0.33 1.06 11.56
C LEU A 213 -0.40 0.04 12.70
N GLN A 214 -0.65 -1.23 12.35
CA GLN A 214 -0.43 -2.35 13.26
C GLN A 214 0.77 -3.17 12.77
N ARG A 215 1.49 -3.77 13.72
CA ARG A 215 2.56 -4.70 13.38
C ARG A 215 1.95 -5.93 12.68
N PRO A 216 2.34 -6.24 11.43
CA PRO A 216 1.72 -7.29 10.63
C PRO A 216 2.26 -8.69 10.99
N ILE A 217 2.12 -9.11 12.25
CA ILE A 217 2.74 -10.35 12.79
C ILE A 217 2.35 -11.57 11.95
N LYS A 218 1.09 -11.66 11.49
CA LYS A 218 0.63 -12.79 10.68
C LYS A 218 1.28 -12.82 9.30
N ASN A 219 1.43 -11.66 8.65
CA ASN A 219 2.09 -11.58 7.33
C ASN A 219 3.59 -11.88 7.44
N ILE A 220 4.25 -11.42 8.51
CA ILE A 220 5.67 -11.76 8.77
C ILE A 220 5.83 -13.27 8.95
N ARG A 221 4.96 -13.93 9.73
CA ARG A 221 4.98 -15.40 9.87
C ARG A 221 4.68 -16.16 8.58
N LEU A 222 3.95 -15.55 7.64
CA LEU A 222 3.73 -16.13 6.32
C LEU A 222 4.98 -15.97 5.44
N TRP A 223 5.69 -14.84 5.58
CA TRP A 223 6.97 -14.60 4.89
C TRP A 223 8.08 -15.54 5.37
N ASP A 224 8.13 -15.85 6.66
CA ASP A 224 9.18 -16.70 7.25
C ASP A 224 9.05 -18.20 6.91
N GLN A 225 7.99 -18.61 6.20
CA GLN A 225 7.76 -19.99 5.75
C GLN A 225 8.52 -20.29 4.46
#